data_AF-A0A5R9NZH3-F1
#
_entry.id   AF-A0A5R9NZH3-F1
#
_cell.length_a   1.000
_cell.length_b   1.000
_cell.length_c   1.000
_cell.angle_alpha   90.00
_cell.angle_beta   90.00
_cell.angle_gamma   90.00
#
_symmetry.space_group_name_H-M   'P 1'
#
loop_
_entity.id
_entity.type
_entity.pdbx_description
1 polymer ?
#
loop_
_entity_poly.entity_id
_entity_poly.type
_entity_poly.pdbx_seq_one_letter_code
_entity_poly.pdbx_strand_id
1 'polypeptide(L)'
;MSREVRRIALDFKAPVGQVWEGYLNPYRSRARKCACFAEGRNGLSPRAHELTERWWGYSRFAPEMNGSTPISHQHPHIAMLAKRNLLHSAEHFDLSREEVQAFFDADVDPETATCDVSAEYMIEALRLTRHYNSMWEFHLNESDIDILVKRPEALGNTHHKDADGNWIENDPPVRPTVEELQLLMMSRFSNSRIEYHLINGICEREGARYLCDTCEGDIEIWPSEADRKLHDEWERPEPPSGDGYQLWSTVTEGTPNSPVFATPEELADFLVSPDSPERRGINSDLSREEWLMFIKGEMQSVGSASTSAAGLVGGVKAAILTAT
;
A
#
# COMPACT_ATOMS: atom_id res chain seq x y z
N MET A 1 9.37 0.03 -9.35
CA MET A 1 10.25 -0.83 -8.52
C MET A 1 11.67 -0.36 -8.71
N SER A 2 12.44 -0.26 -7.64
CA SER A 2 13.81 0.26 -7.66
C SER A 2 14.74 -0.59 -8.53
N ARG A 3 15.77 0.03 -9.09
CA ARG A 3 16.77 -0.59 -9.97
C ARG A 3 18.19 -0.23 -9.55
N GLU A 4 19.09 -1.17 -9.76
CA GLU A 4 20.54 -0.94 -9.67
C GLU A 4 21.25 -1.73 -10.77
N VAL A 5 22.42 -1.23 -11.20
CA VAL A 5 23.31 -1.98 -12.08
C VAL A 5 24.37 -2.68 -11.23
N ARG A 6 24.59 -3.97 -11.49
CA ARG A 6 25.61 -4.77 -10.84
C ARG A 6 26.67 -5.24 -11.82
N ARG A 7 27.90 -5.38 -11.30
CA ARG A 7 29.05 -5.94 -12.02
C ARG A 7 29.16 -7.43 -11.74
N ILE A 8 28.83 -8.26 -12.73
CA ILE A 8 28.57 -9.70 -12.59
C ILE A 8 29.46 -10.50 -13.54
N ALA A 9 29.88 -11.70 -13.15
CA ALA A 9 30.62 -12.63 -14.00
C ALA A 9 29.85 -12.92 -15.31
N LEU A 10 30.54 -12.85 -16.45
CA LEU A 10 29.93 -12.96 -17.78
C LEU A 10 29.26 -14.32 -18.04
N ASP A 11 29.70 -15.36 -17.36
CA ASP A 11 29.16 -16.72 -17.45
C ASP A 11 28.04 -16.99 -16.44
N PHE A 12 27.70 -16.02 -15.59
CA PHE A 12 26.61 -16.14 -14.64
C PHE A 12 25.26 -16.22 -15.34
N LYS A 13 24.55 -17.33 -15.09
CA LYS A 13 23.23 -17.60 -15.66
C LYS A 13 22.19 -17.61 -14.56
N ALA A 14 21.56 -16.45 -14.36
CA ALA A 14 20.35 -16.35 -13.55
C ALA A 14 19.12 -16.14 -14.46
N PRO A 15 17.97 -16.75 -14.12
CA PRO A 15 16.73 -16.53 -14.85
C PRO A 15 16.29 -15.06 -14.74
N VAL A 16 16.09 -14.42 -15.88
CA VAL A 16 15.61 -13.03 -15.94
C VAL A 16 14.15 -12.97 -15.47
N GLY A 17 13.85 -11.99 -14.62
CA GLY A 17 12.51 -11.78 -14.07
C GLY A 17 12.12 -12.74 -12.96
N GLN A 18 13.06 -13.55 -12.45
CA GLN A 18 12.84 -14.43 -11.30
C GLN A 18 13.82 -14.11 -10.17
N VAL A 19 13.43 -14.39 -8.93
CA VAL A 19 14.35 -14.30 -7.79
C VAL A 19 15.50 -15.26 -8.02
N TRP A 20 16.74 -14.77 -7.88
CA TRP A 20 17.90 -15.65 -7.98
C TRP A 20 17.90 -16.64 -6.82
N GLU A 21 18.03 -17.94 -7.09
CA GLU A 21 17.97 -19.00 -6.07
C GLU A 21 18.97 -18.80 -4.93
N GLY A 22 20.12 -18.17 -5.20
CA GLY A 22 21.10 -17.82 -4.18
C GLY A 22 20.55 -16.87 -3.11
N TYR A 23 19.48 -16.12 -3.39
CA TYR A 23 18.83 -15.22 -2.43
C TYR A 23 17.70 -15.88 -1.65
N LEU A 24 17.36 -17.14 -1.94
CA LEU A 24 16.36 -17.90 -1.19
C LEU A 24 17.03 -18.58 0.01
N ASN A 25 16.58 -18.22 1.21
CA ASN A 25 17.04 -18.86 2.45
C ASN A 25 16.64 -20.35 2.45
N PRO A 26 17.59 -21.30 2.37
CA PRO A 26 17.28 -22.72 2.26
C PRO A 26 16.60 -23.28 3.52
N TYR A 27 16.79 -22.62 4.66
CA TYR A 27 16.23 -23.04 5.95
C TYR A 27 14.76 -22.62 6.12
N ARG A 28 14.24 -21.70 5.30
CA ARG A 28 12.82 -21.29 5.34
C ARG A 28 11.87 -22.47 5.18
N SER A 29 12.26 -23.48 4.40
CA SER A 29 11.51 -24.71 4.17
C SER A 29 11.34 -25.59 5.42
N ARG A 30 12.15 -25.37 6.46
CA ARG A 30 12.07 -26.14 7.72
C ARG A 30 10.94 -25.66 8.63
N ALA A 31 10.54 -24.40 8.51
CA ALA A 31 9.37 -23.90 9.21
C ALA A 31 8.10 -24.49 8.59
N ARG A 32 7.14 -24.86 9.44
CA ARG A 32 5.78 -25.17 9.01
C ARG A 32 4.87 -23.98 9.28
N LYS A 33 3.84 -23.79 8.46
CA LYS A 33 2.82 -22.78 8.74
C LYS A 33 1.97 -23.21 9.95
N CYS A 34 1.65 -22.23 10.81
CA CYS A 34 0.71 -22.42 11.91
C CYS A 34 -0.70 -22.74 11.37
N ALA A 35 -1.50 -23.49 12.12
CA ALA A 35 -2.89 -23.80 11.74
C ALA A 35 -3.73 -22.53 11.50
N CYS A 36 -3.47 -21.45 12.25
CA CYS A 36 -4.17 -20.19 12.07
C CYS A 36 -3.97 -19.57 10.68
N PHE A 37 -2.90 -19.91 9.96
CA PHE A 37 -2.67 -19.47 8.59
C PHE A 37 -3.67 -20.12 7.62
N ALA A 38 -3.89 -21.43 7.76
CA ALA A 38 -4.89 -22.15 6.95
C ALA A 38 -6.33 -21.71 7.24
N GLU A 39 -6.57 -21.15 8.42
CA GLU A 39 -7.83 -20.54 8.83
C GLU A 39 -8.00 -19.08 8.38
N GLY A 40 -7.02 -18.50 7.68
CA GLY A 40 -7.05 -17.10 7.22
C GLY A 40 -6.71 -16.06 8.29
N ARG A 41 -6.42 -16.47 9.53
CA ARG A 41 -6.15 -15.55 10.65
C ARG A 41 -4.77 -14.91 10.61
N ASN A 42 -3.83 -15.47 9.86
CA ASN A 42 -2.49 -14.91 9.63
C ASN A 42 -1.77 -14.44 10.91
N GLY A 43 -1.86 -15.23 11.99
CA GLY A 43 -1.15 -14.96 13.24
C GLY A 43 -2.00 -14.28 14.32
N LEU A 44 -3.23 -13.86 13.99
CA LEU A 44 -4.19 -13.31 14.95
C LEU A 44 -4.88 -14.41 15.77
N SER A 45 -5.31 -14.05 16.98
CA SER A 45 -6.25 -14.86 17.77
C SER A 45 -7.61 -14.96 17.07
N PRO A 46 -8.50 -15.91 17.44
CA PRO A 46 -9.83 -15.99 16.82
C PRO A 46 -10.62 -14.69 17.01
N ARG A 47 -10.49 -14.07 18.19
CA ARG A 47 -11.20 -12.83 18.52
C ARG A 47 -10.64 -11.63 17.75
N ALA A 48 -9.31 -11.49 17.69
CA ALA A 48 -8.70 -10.39 16.94
C ALA A 48 -9.00 -10.52 15.44
N HIS A 49 -8.94 -11.72 14.88
CA HIS A 49 -9.30 -11.95 13.48
C HIS A 49 -10.77 -11.59 13.20
N GLU A 50 -11.71 -12.04 14.04
CA GLU A 50 -13.12 -11.67 13.91
C GLU A 50 -13.33 -10.14 13.89
N LEU A 51 -12.62 -9.41 14.76
CA LEU A 51 -12.68 -7.95 14.80
C LEU A 51 -12.08 -7.31 13.54
N THR A 52 -10.95 -7.83 13.04
CA THR A 52 -10.31 -7.38 11.78
C THR A 52 -11.22 -7.62 10.58
N GLU A 53 -11.87 -8.78 10.50
CA GLU A 53 -12.82 -9.08 9.43
C GLU A 53 -14.03 -8.12 9.44
N ARG A 54 -14.46 -7.65 10.62
CA ARG A 54 -15.51 -6.62 10.73
C ARG A 54 -15.00 -5.23 10.40
N TRP A 55 -13.76 -4.92 10.79
CA TRP A 55 -13.09 -3.65 10.49
C TRP A 55 -13.12 -3.36 8.99
N TRP A 56 -12.69 -4.34 8.19
CA TRP A 56 -12.64 -4.24 6.72
C TRP A 56 -13.91 -4.70 5.99
N GLY A 57 -14.96 -5.07 6.72
CA GLY A 57 -16.25 -5.49 6.13
C GLY A 57 -16.20 -6.82 5.37
N TYR A 58 -15.21 -7.67 5.63
CA TYR A 58 -15.14 -9.04 5.13
C TYR A 58 -16.11 -9.98 5.85
N SER A 59 -16.48 -9.62 7.09
CA SER A 59 -17.59 -10.23 7.81
C SER A 59 -18.76 -9.26 7.99
N ARG A 60 -19.94 -9.80 8.31
CA ARG A 60 -21.15 -8.98 8.48
C ARG A 60 -20.94 -7.90 9.53
N PHE A 61 -21.08 -6.65 9.10
CA PHE A 61 -21.14 -5.47 9.95
C PHE A 61 -22.37 -4.64 9.60
N ALA A 62 -22.93 -3.97 10.60
CA ALA A 62 -23.92 -2.92 10.44
C ALA A 62 -23.62 -1.82 11.47
N PRO A 63 -23.80 -0.53 11.15
CA PRO A 63 -23.47 0.59 12.04
C PRO A 63 -24.04 0.45 13.46
N GLU A 64 -25.26 -0.08 13.56
CA GLU A 64 -25.99 -0.28 14.81
C GLU A 64 -25.30 -1.29 15.73
N MET A 65 -24.52 -2.23 15.17
CA MET A 65 -23.74 -3.18 15.96
C MET A 65 -22.67 -2.50 16.81
N ASN A 66 -22.26 -1.27 16.44
CA ASN A 66 -21.33 -0.45 17.21
C ASN A 66 -21.99 0.81 17.80
N GLY A 67 -23.33 0.86 17.81
CA GLY A 67 -24.08 2.01 18.33
C GLY A 67 -24.06 3.26 17.44
N SER A 68 -23.64 3.14 16.18
CA SER A 68 -23.58 4.23 15.21
C SER A 68 -24.84 4.29 14.34
N THR A 69 -25.14 5.48 13.83
CA THR A 69 -26.16 5.66 12.79
C THR A 69 -25.53 5.40 11.42
N PRO A 70 -26.25 4.77 10.47
CA PRO A 70 -25.79 4.65 9.10
C PRO A 70 -25.48 6.00 8.46
N ILE A 71 -24.35 6.07 7.74
CA ILE A 71 -23.99 7.21 6.91
C ILE A 71 -25.01 7.30 5.77
N SER A 72 -25.57 8.48 5.56
CA SER A 72 -26.48 8.75 4.44
C SER A 72 -25.70 9.05 3.15
N HIS A 73 -26.31 8.79 1.99
CA HIS A 73 -25.80 9.22 0.69
C HIS A 73 -25.70 10.75 0.58
N GLN A 74 -26.50 11.48 1.38
CA GLN A 74 -26.48 12.93 1.53
C GLN A 74 -25.29 13.44 2.35
N HIS A 75 -24.49 12.55 2.93
CA HIS A 75 -23.34 12.97 3.74
C HIS A 75 -22.34 13.74 2.84
N PRO A 76 -21.84 14.93 3.26
CA PRO A 76 -21.00 15.78 2.40
C PRO A 76 -19.78 15.07 1.82
N HIS A 77 -19.16 14.18 2.59
CA HIS A 77 -18.02 13.39 2.11
C HIS A 77 -18.40 12.36 1.04
N ILE A 78 -19.60 11.78 1.11
CA ILE A 78 -20.11 10.85 0.08
C ILE A 78 -20.37 11.64 -1.21
N ALA A 79 -21.03 12.79 -1.11
CA ALA A 79 -21.28 13.67 -2.26
C ALA A 79 -19.97 14.11 -2.95
N MET A 80 -18.97 14.52 -2.16
CA MET A 80 -17.64 14.88 -2.66
C MET A 80 -16.97 13.72 -3.41
N LEU A 81 -16.98 12.51 -2.83
CA LEU A 81 -16.35 11.34 -3.44
C LEU A 81 -17.10 10.87 -4.69
N ALA A 82 -18.42 10.89 -4.69
CA ALA A 82 -19.23 10.52 -5.86
C ALA A 82 -18.92 11.46 -7.04
N LYS A 83 -18.95 12.79 -6.80
CA LYS A 83 -18.54 13.79 -7.79
C LYS A 83 -17.11 13.53 -8.31
N ARG A 84 -16.16 13.30 -7.40
CA ARG A 84 -14.76 13.00 -7.77
C ARG A 84 -14.70 11.76 -8.68
N ASN A 85 -15.32 10.66 -8.29
CA ASN A 85 -15.23 9.40 -9.02
C ASN A 85 -15.86 9.51 -10.42
N LEU A 86 -17.01 10.18 -10.56
CA LEU A 86 -17.61 10.46 -11.86
C LEU A 86 -16.68 11.31 -12.75
N LEU A 87 -16.04 12.35 -12.21
CA LEU A 87 -15.10 13.18 -12.97
C LEU A 87 -13.84 12.42 -13.42
N HIS A 88 -13.34 11.50 -12.59
CA HIS A 88 -12.13 10.72 -12.88
C HIS A 88 -12.38 9.50 -13.77
N SER A 89 -13.62 9.05 -13.88
CA SER A 89 -13.96 7.81 -14.59
C SER A 89 -15.24 7.96 -15.42
N ALA A 90 -15.49 9.14 -15.98
CA ALA A 90 -16.69 9.43 -16.77
C ALA A 90 -16.91 8.39 -17.88
N GLU A 91 -15.84 7.99 -18.57
CA GLU A 91 -15.88 7.00 -19.64
C GLU A 91 -16.37 5.61 -19.17
N HIS A 92 -16.17 5.27 -17.88
CA HIS A 92 -16.71 4.03 -17.30
C HIS A 92 -18.24 4.03 -17.24
N PHE A 93 -18.84 5.21 -17.21
CA PHE A 93 -20.27 5.44 -17.14
C PHE A 93 -20.88 5.86 -18.49
N ASP A 94 -20.14 5.67 -19.59
CA ASP A 94 -20.52 6.14 -20.93
C ASP A 94 -20.81 7.67 -21.01
N LEU A 95 -20.14 8.45 -20.14
CA LEU A 95 -20.21 9.91 -20.08
C LEU A 95 -18.87 10.54 -20.49
N SER A 96 -18.88 11.77 -21.01
CA SER A 96 -17.67 12.58 -21.12
C SER A 96 -17.39 13.36 -19.84
N ARG A 97 -16.11 13.66 -19.60
CA ARG A 97 -15.70 14.47 -18.45
C ARG A 97 -16.31 15.88 -18.51
N GLU A 98 -16.43 16.43 -19.72
CA GLU A 98 -17.04 17.74 -19.97
C GLU A 98 -18.52 17.78 -19.60
N GLU A 99 -19.28 16.73 -19.93
CA GLU A 99 -20.70 16.61 -19.53
C GLU A 99 -20.86 16.56 -18.01
N VAL A 100 -20.05 15.74 -17.34
CA VAL A 100 -20.06 15.63 -15.88
C VAL A 100 -19.68 16.96 -15.23
N GLN A 101 -18.65 17.63 -15.74
CA GLN A 101 -18.22 18.93 -15.21
C GLN A 101 -19.29 20.00 -15.40
N ALA A 102 -19.89 20.09 -16.59
CA ALA A 102 -20.95 21.06 -16.89
C ALA A 102 -22.18 20.87 -15.98
N PHE A 103 -22.54 19.62 -15.67
CA PHE A 103 -23.61 19.32 -14.73
C PHE A 103 -23.34 19.92 -13.34
N PHE A 104 -22.14 19.70 -12.79
CA PHE A 104 -21.79 20.22 -11.46
C PHE A 104 -21.51 21.74 -11.43
N ASP A 105 -21.09 22.33 -12.56
CA ASP A 105 -20.90 23.79 -12.67
C ASP A 105 -22.23 24.54 -12.76
N ALA A 106 -23.29 23.86 -13.23
CA ALA A 106 -24.63 24.41 -13.29
C ALA A 106 -25.36 24.46 -11.93
N ASP A 107 -24.70 24.00 -10.85
CA ASP A 107 -25.26 23.92 -9.48
C ASP A 107 -26.61 23.18 -9.42
N VAL A 108 -26.74 22.16 -10.26
CA VAL A 108 -27.93 21.30 -10.31
C VAL A 108 -27.87 20.30 -9.16
N ASP A 109 -28.97 20.15 -8.44
CA ASP A 109 -29.09 19.15 -7.39
C ASP A 109 -29.18 17.73 -8.00
N PRO A 110 -28.19 16.86 -7.75
CA PRO A 110 -28.16 15.52 -8.30
C PRO A 110 -29.17 14.55 -7.68
N GLU A 111 -29.85 14.91 -6.60
CA GLU A 111 -30.91 14.08 -6.02
C GLU A 111 -32.26 14.27 -6.74
N THR A 112 -32.44 15.40 -7.42
CA THR A 112 -33.73 15.78 -8.01
C THR A 112 -33.68 15.91 -9.53
N ALA A 113 -32.50 16.02 -10.13
CA ALA A 113 -32.37 16.04 -11.58
C ALA A 113 -32.67 14.67 -12.23
N THR A 114 -33.13 14.72 -13.48
CA THR A 114 -33.58 13.53 -14.23
C THR A 114 -32.71 13.24 -15.45
N CYS A 115 -31.41 13.52 -15.37
CA CYS A 115 -30.46 13.24 -16.45
C CYS A 115 -29.51 12.09 -16.09
N ASP A 116 -28.79 11.59 -17.10
CA ASP A 116 -27.88 10.44 -16.95
C ASP A 116 -26.78 10.71 -15.91
N VAL A 117 -26.18 11.91 -15.92
CA VAL A 117 -25.17 12.30 -14.91
C VAL A 117 -25.74 12.21 -13.48
N SER A 118 -26.99 12.62 -13.28
CA SER A 118 -27.68 12.55 -11.99
C SER A 118 -27.92 11.10 -11.56
N ALA A 119 -28.33 10.23 -12.50
CA ALA A 119 -28.56 8.82 -12.24
C ALA A 119 -27.26 8.11 -11.84
N GLU A 120 -26.17 8.35 -12.58
CA GLU A 120 -24.86 7.76 -12.28
C GLU A 120 -24.27 8.29 -10.97
N TYR A 121 -24.48 9.57 -10.66
CA TYR A 121 -24.13 10.12 -9.36
C TYR A 121 -24.84 9.38 -8.23
N MET A 122 -26.15 9.15 -8.36
CA MET A 122 -26.93 8.47 -7.33
C MET A 122 -26.52 7.00 -7.16
N ILE A 123 -26.20 6.30 -8.27
CA ILE A 123 -25.65 4.94 -8.23
C ILE A 123 -24.34 4.92 -7.45
N GLU A 124 -23.43 5.84 -7.75
CA GLU A 124 -22.13 5.91 -7.09
C GLU A 124 -22.24 6.32 -5.61
N ALA A 125 -23.09 7.30 -5.29
CA ALA A 125 -23.34 7.72 -3.92
C ALA A 125 -23.92 6.58 -3.07
N LEU A 126 -24.85 5.79 -3.62
CA LEU A 126 -25.41 4.61 -2.95
C LEU A 126 -24.41 3.45 -2.87
N ARG A 127 -23.53 3.27 -3.86
CA ARG A 127 -22.43 2.28 -3.81
C ARG A 127 -21.46 2.63 -2.68
N LEU A 128 -21.01 3.88 -2.60
CA LEU A 128 -20.15 4.38 -1.52
C LEU A 128 -20.85 4.20 -0.17
N THR A 129 -22.10 4.63 -0.05
CA THR A 129 -22.88 4.50 1.19
C THR A 129 -22.94 3.05 1.67
N ARG A 130 -23.20 2.08 0.78
CA ARG A 130 -23.19 0.65 1.11
C ARG A 130 -21.82 0.17 1.58
N HIS A 131 -20.77 0.61 0.89
CA HIS A 131 -19.39 0.28 1.24
C HIS A 131 -19.03 0.80 2.64
N TYR A 132 -19.19 2.10 2.89
CA TYR A 132 -18.91 2.72 4.18
C TYR A 132 -19.71 2.06 5.33
N ASN A 133 -21.02 1.83 5.12
CA ASN A 133 -21.87 1.19 6.13
C ASN A 133 -21.61 -0.31 6.35
N SER A 134 -20.80 -0.97 5.50
CA SER A 134 -20.44 -2.38 5.68
C SER A 134 -19.13 -2.58 6.44
N MET A 135 -18.46 -1.53 6.90
CA MET A 135 -17.14 -1.60 7.54
C MET A 135 -17.12 -0.85 8.87
N TRP A 136 -16.62 -1.49 9.93
CA TRP A 136 -16.57 -0.87 11.25
C TRP A 136 -15.65 0.35 11.30
N GLU A 137 -14.63 0.42 10.44
CA GLU A 137 -13.68 1.53 10.41
C GLU A 137 -14.31 2.93 10.25
N PHE A 138 -15.53 3.02 9.73
CA PHE A 138 -16.28 4.28 9.56
C PHE A 138 -17.36 4.53 10.60
N HIS A 139 -17.46 3.66 11.59
CA HIS A 139 -18.52 3.65 12.58
C HIS A 139 -17.93 3.46 13.98
N LEU A 140 -16.95 4.28 14.32
CA LEU A 140 -16.33 4.31 15.64
C LEU A 140 -17.28 4.94 16.66
N ASN A 141 -17.16 4.55 17.92
CA ASN A 141 -17.91 5.13 19.02
C ASN A 141 -17.00 5.68 20.13
N GLU A 142 -17.60 6.28 21.16
CA GLU A 142 -16.86 6.84 22.30
C GLU A 142 -15.97 5.80 23.01
N SER A 143 -16.41 4.54 23.08
CA SER A 143 -15.62 3.46 23.69
C SER A 143 -14.38 3.10 22.87
N ASP A 144 -14.46 3.23 21.54
CA ASP A 144 -13.32 3.05 20.64
C ASP A 144 -12.33 4.20 20.80
N ILE A 145 -12.83 5.44 20.90
CA ILE A 145 -12.00 6.62 21.16
C ILE A 145 -11.29 6.47 22.51
N ASP A 146 -11.99 6.02 23.56
CA ASP A 146 -11.40 5.83 24.89
C ASP A 146 -10.25 4.80 24.89
N ILE A 147 -10.28 3.84 23.96
CA ILE A 147 -9.17 2.89 23.74
C ILE A 147 -8.01 3.58 23.02
N LEU A 148 -8.31 4.37 21.99
CA LEU A 148 -7.32 5.04 21.14
C LEU A 148 -6.59 6.18 21.85
N VAL A 149 -7.27 6.98 22.69
CA VAL A 149 -6.64 8.08 23.43
C VAL A 149 -5.61 7.60 24.47
N LYS A 150 -5.74 6.36 24.95
CA LYS A 150 -4.74 5.71 25.81
C LYS A 150 -3.49 5.26 25.04
N ARG A 151 -3.54 5.34 23.70
CA ARG A 151 -2.52 4.90 22.74
C ARG A 151 -2.28 6.02 21.72
N PRO A 152 -1.73 7.17 22.14
CA PRO A 152 -1.66 8.38 21.31
C PRO A 152 -0.88 8.18 19.99
N GLU A 153 0.02 7.19 19.93
CA GLU A 153 0.68 6.74 18.72
C GLU A 153 -0.29 6.27 17.61
N ALA A 154 -1.49 5.80 17.98
CA ALA A 154 -2.51 5.34 17.05
C ALA A 154 -3.08 6.48 16.21
N LEU A 155 -3.39 7.60 16.87
CA LEU A 155 -4.08 8.74 16.29
C LEU A 155 -3.14 9.66 15.51
N GLY A 156 -1.83 9.63 15.80
CA GLY A 156 -0.86 10.51 15.14
C GLY A 156 -1.12 12.00 15.40
N ASN A 157 -1.85 12.29 16.48
CA ASN A 157 -2.19 13.62 16.96
C ASN A 157 -1.30 14.01 18.15
N THR A 158 -0.12 13.41 18.26
CA THR A 158 0.88 13.77 19.26
C THR A 158 1.53 15.12 18.96
N HIS A 159 1.43 15.62 17.73
CA HIS A 159 2.02 16.88 17.32
C HIS A 159 1.10 17.66 16.36
N HIS A 160 1.22 18.99 16.35
CA HIS A 160 0.66 19.89 15.33
C HIS A 160 1.77 20.80 14.77
N LYS A 161 1.52 21.45 13.63
CA LYS A 161 2.43 22.49 13.11
C LYS A 161 2.00 23.87 13.60
N ASP A 162 2.94 24.68 14.07
CA ASP A 162 2.71 26.08 14.36
C ASP A 162 2.66 26.94 13.07
N ALA A 163 2.46 28.25 13.23
CA ALA A 163 2.40 29.20 12.12
C ALA A 163 3.71 29.25 11.29
N ASP A 164 4.84 28.89 11.91
CA ASP A 164 6.16 28.86 11.29
C ASP A 164 6.48 27.47 10.69
N GLY A 165 5.57 26.50 10.84
CA GLY A 165 5.69 25.14 10.32
C GLY A 165 6.47 24.17 11.20
N ASN A 166 6.84 24.57 12.43
CA ASN A 166 7.52 23.71 13.39
C ASN A 166 6.54 22.72 14.02
N TRP A 167 7.00 21.50 14.27
CA TRP A 167 6.22 20.51 15.00
C TRP A 167 6.24 20.81 16.50
N ILE A 168 5.05 21.05 17.06
CA ILE A 168 4.82 21.25 18.49
C ILE A 168 4.07 20.02 19.03
N GLU A 169 4.54 19.49 20.16
CA GLU A 169 3.89 18.39 20.87
C GLU A 169 2.55 18.85 21.47
N ASN A 170 1.53 17.99 21.37
CA ASN A 170 0.26 18.17 22.03
C ASN A 170 0.34 17.58 23.44
N ASP A 171 0.41 18.44 24.47
CA ASP A 171 0.36 18.04 25.89
C ASP A 171 -0.82 18.71 26.62
N PRO A 172 -1.89 17.96 26.97
CA PRO A 172 -2.09 16.53 26.70
C PRO A 172 -2.43 16.24 25.23
N PRO A 173 -2.33 14.97 24.78
CA PRO A 173 -2.81 14.57 23.45
C PRO A 173 -4.26 14.99 23.23
N VAL A 174 -4.56 15.53 22.03
CA VAL A 174 -5.90 15.99 21.68
C VAL A 174 -6.85 14.80 21.59
N ARG A 175 -7.98 14.82 22.31
CA ARG A 175 -9.03 13.81 22.15
C ARG A 175 -9.93 14.20 20.97
N PRO A 176 -9.97 13.43 19.86
CA PRO A 176 -10.90 13.71 18.78
C PRO A 176 -12.34 13.37 19.21
N THR A 177 -13.33 14.01 18.56
CA THR A 177 -14.72 13.54 18.61
C THR A 177 -14.92 12.33 17.68
N VAL A 178 -16.06 11.64 17.83
CA VAL A 178 -16.46 10.57 16.91
C VAL A 178 -16.54 11.06 15.48
N GLU A 179 -17.18 12.22 15.26
CA GLU A 179 -17.36 12.81 13.94
C GLU A 179 -16.01 13.21 13.32
N GLU A 180 -15.10 13.80 14.09
CA GLU A 180 -13.76 14.17 13.61
C GLU A 180 -12.97 12.95 13.17
N LEU A 181 -12.98 11.88 13.97
CA LEU A 181 -12.25 10.66 13.65
C LEU A 181 -12.90 9.90 12.49
N GLN A 182 -14.24 9.86 12.41
CA GLN A 182 -14.97 9.28 11.31
C GLN A 182 -14.63 9.98 9.98
N LEU A 183 -14.66 11.33 9.96
CA LEU A 183 -14.26 12.10 8.78
C LEU A 183 -12.80 11.82 8.40
N LEU A 184 -11.91 11.72 9.39
CA LEU A 184 -10.52 11.36 9.16
C LEU A 184 -10.39 9.98 8.49
N MET A 185 -11.17 8.99 8.94
CA MET A 185 -11.18 7.64 8.36
C MET A 185 -11.70 7.67 6.93
N MET A 186 -12.78 8.42 6.67
CA MET A 186 -13.33 8.54 5.32
C MET A 186 -12.37 9.19 4.33
N SER A 187 -11.51 10.11 4.79
CA SER A 187 -10.62 10.91 3.93
C SER A 187 -9.21 10.33 3.71
N ARG A 188 -8.76 9.33 4.49
CA ARG A 188 -7.37 8.83 4.44
C ARG A 188 -7.28 7.42 3.84
N PHE A 189 -6.15 7.14 3.18
CA PHE A 189 -5.91 5.89 2.44
C PHE A 189 -5.41 4.73 3.31
N SER A 190 -5.04 4.95 4.58
CA SER A 190 -4.57 3.88 5.46
C SER A 190 -4.86 4.18 6.93
N ASN A 191 -5.47 3.22 7.59
CA ASN A 191 -5.85 3.23 9.00
C ASN A 191 -5.46 1.93 9.73
N SER A 192 -4.57 1.11 9.15
CA SER A 192 -4.10 -0.15 9.73
C SER A 192 -3.46 0.03 11.12
N ARG A 193 -2.90 1.21 11.39
CA ARG A 193 -2.39 1.56 12.72
C ARG A 193 -3.54 1.70 13.73
N ILE A 194 -4.61 2.38 13.36
CA ILE A 194 -5.79 2.56 14.23
C ILE A 194 -6.45 1.21 14.46
N GLU A 195 -6.63 0.41 13.40
CA GLU A 195 -7.10 -0.97 13.48
C GLU A 195 -6.32 -1.75 14.54
N TYR A 196 -4.99 -1.82 14.41
CA TYR A 196 -4.14 -2.55 15.35
C TYR A 196 -4.37 -2.13 16.80
N HIS A 197 -4.28 -0.83 17.10
CA HIS A 197 -4.37 -0.35 18.48
C HIS A 197 -5.78 -0.51 19.06
N LEU A 198 -6.82 -0.33 18.24
CA LEU A 198 -8.20 -0.50 18.67
C LEU A 198 -8.51 -1.97 18.95
N ILE A 199 -8.22 -2.87 18.02
CA ILE A 199 -8.50 -4.29 18.16
C ILE A 199 -7.68 -4.89 19.30
N ASN A 200 -6.39 -4.56 19.40
CA ASN A 200 -5.56 -5.00 20.52
C ASN A 200 -6.14 -4.51 21.86
N GLY A 201 -6.55 -3.24 21.94
CA GLY A 201 -7.14 -2.70 23.16
C GLY A 201 -8.50 -3.30 23.52
N ILE A 202 -9.31 -3.70 22.53
CA ILE A 202 -10.56 -4.44 22.78
C ILE A 202 -10.24 -5.84 23.30
N CYS A 203 -9.29 -6.55 22.69
CA CYS A 203 -8.85 -7.86 23.17
C CYS A 203 -8.37 -7.78 24.64
N GLU A 204 -7.52 -6.81 24.97
CA GLU A 204 -7.07 -6.57 26.36
C GLU A 204 -8.24 -6.32 27.32
N ARG A 205 -9.19 -5.45 26.93
CA ARG A 205 -10.39 -5.16 27.74
C ARG A 205 -11.26 -6.39 27.97
N GLU A 206 -11.36 -7.26 26.98
CA GLU A 206 -12.16 -8.50 27.02
C GLU A 206 -11.39 -9.69 27.65
N GLY A 207 -10.12 -9.51 28.00
CA GLY A 207 -9.27 -10.60 28.49
C GLY A 207 -8.90 -11.64 27.42
N ALA A 208 -9.06 -11.29 26.14
CA ALA A 208 -8.64 -12.10 25.00
C ALA A 208 -7.20 -11.74 24.58
N ARG A 209 -6.47 -12.71 24.02
CA ARG A 209 -5.19 -12.40 23.36
C ARG A 209 -5.45 -11.73 22.01
N TYR A 210 -4.55 -10.84 21.61
CA TYR A 210 -4.51 -10.30 20.25
C TYR A 210 -3.89 -11.30 19.26
N LEU A 211 -2.79 -11.93 19.63
CA LEU A 211 -2.05 -12.87 18.77
C LEU A 211 -2.47 -14.32 19.01
N CYS A 212 -2.23 -15.17 18.01
CA CYS A 212 -2.46 -16.60 18.06
C CYS A 212 -1.66 -17.25 19.19
N ASP A 213 -2.29 -18.15 19.96
CA ASP A 213 -1.64 -18.84 21.07
C ASP A 213 -0.43 -19.70 20.68
N THR A 214 -0.43 -20.19 19.44
CA THR A 214 0.56 -21.18 18.99
C THR A 214 1.78 -20.54 18.35
N CYS A 215 1.59 -19.50 17.52
CA CYS A 215 2.67 -18.85 16.79
C CYS A 215 2.97 -17.43 17.24
N GLU A 216 2.14 -16.85 18.11
CA GLU A 216 2.35 -15.50 18.65
C GLU A 216 2.54 -14.43 17.56
N GLY A 217 1.85 -14.59 16.43
CA GLY A 217 1.93 -13.68 15.29
C GLY A 217 2.97 -14.07 14.23
N ASP A 218 3.93 -14.95 14.54
CA ASP A 218 5.03 -15.29 13.61
C ASP A 218 4.57 -16.10 12.39
N ILE A 219 3.36 -16.69 12.43
CA ILE A 219 2.74 -17.60 11.42
C ILE A 219 3.57 -18.84 11.02
N GLU A 220 4.84 -18.88 11.40
CA GLU A 220 5.82 -19.92 11.16
C GLU A 220 6.16 -20.58 12.49
N ILE A 221 6.12 -21.91 12.50
CA ILE A 221 6.49 -22.73 13.64
C ILE A 221 7.75 -23.49 13.26
N TRP A 222 8.82 -23.19 13.98
CA TRP A 222 10.11 -23.85 13.81
C TRP A 222 10.15 -25.19 14.56
N PRO A 223 10.67 -26.28 13.95
CA PRO A 223 10.80 -27.57 14.62
C PRO A 223 11.73 -27.52 15.84
N SER A 224 12.73 -26.62 15.80
CA SER A 224 13.68 -26.38 16.88
C SER A 224 14.21 -24.94 16.84
N GLU A 225 14.72 -24.45 17.97
CA GLU A 225 15.43 -23.18 18.04
C GLU A 225 16.70 -23.17 17.17
N ALA A 226 17.35 -24.33 17.01
CA ALA A 226 18.50 -24.49 16.12
C ALA A 226 18.13 -24.28 14.65
N ASP A 227 16.96 -24.74 14.19
CA ASP A 227 16.48 -24.49 12.83
C ASP A 227 16.14 -23.01 12.61
N ARG A 228 15.49 -22.38 13.60
CA ARG A 228 15.23 -20.94 13.58
C ARG A 228 16.54 -20.16 13.49
N LYS A 229 17.53 -20.53 14.30
CA LYS A 229 18.85 -19.90 14.29
C LYS A 229 19.56 -20.03 12.94
N LEU A 230 19.51 -21.21 12.32
CA LEU A 230 20.06 -21.40 10.96
C LEU A 230 19.39 -20.49 9.93
N HIS A 231 18.06 -20.30 10.04
CA HIS A 231 17.34 -19.37 9.19
C HIS A 231 17.74 -17.91 9.46
N ASP A 232 17.73 -17.49 10.73
CA ASP A 232 17.94 -16.10 11.12
C ASP A 232 19.40 -15.64 10.89
N GLU A 233 20.37 -16.56 11.02
CA GLU A 233 21.80 -16.31 10.77
C GLU A 233 22.22 -16.56 9.31
N TRP A 234 21.30 -16.97 8.43
CA TRP A 234 21.65 -17.17 7.02
C TRP A 234 21.92 -15.82 6.36
N GLU A 235 23.17 -15.64 5.93
CA GLU A 235 23.58 -14.47 5.16
C GLU A 235 23.35 -14.71 3.67
N ARG A 236 22.69 -13.74 3.04
CA ARG A 236 22.49 -13.73 1.61
C ARG A 236 23.85 -13.64 0.90
N PRO A 237 24.22 -14.60 0.05
CA PRO A 237 25.45 -14.49 -0.73
C PRO A 237 25.31 -13.41 -1.80
N GLU A 238 26.40 -12.74 -2.16
CA GLU A 238 26.40 -11.88 -3.34
C GLU A 238 26.51 -12.71 -4.63
N PRO A 239 25.87 -12.29 -5.74
CA PRO A 239 26.10 -12.93 -7.03
C PRO A 239 27.57 -12.75 -7.44
N PRO A 240 28.13 -13.68 -8.25
CA PRO A 240 29.55 -13.69 -8.57
C PRO A 240 29.94 -12.40 -9.27
N SER A 241 30.86 -11.65 -8.66
CA SER A 241 31.37 -10.40 -9.23
C SER A 241 32.17 -10.68 -10.50
N GLY A 242 32.12 -9.75 -11.45
CA GLY A 242 32.90 -9.81 -12.67
C GLY A 242 32.68 -8.60 -13.57
N ASP A 243 33.23 -8.63 -14.78
CA ASP A 243 33.27 -7.46 -15.63
C ASP A 243 31.94 -7.14 -16.34
N GLY A 244 31.00 -8.07 -16.35
CA GLY A 244 29.72 -7.91 -17.04
C GLY A 244 28.76 -6.95 -16.33
N TYR A 245 27.78 -6.45 -17.07
CA TYR A 245 26.74 -5.54 -16.60
C TYR A 245 25.41 -6.25 -16.58
N GLN A 246 24.68 -6.13 -15.46
CA GLN A 246 23.34 -6.69 -15.30
C GLN A 246 22.46 -5.73 -14.50
N LEU A 247 21.21 -5.55 -14.93
CA LEU A 247 20.23 -4.75 -14.19
C LEU A 247 19.52 -5.62 -13.14
N TRP A 248 19.36 -5.12 -11.92
CA TRP A 248 18.71 -5.83 -10.80
C TRP A 248 17.61 -4.99 -10.17
N SER A 249 16.60 -5.66 -9.60
CA SER A 249 15.58 -5.05 -8.76
C SER A 249 16.00 -5.12 -7.30
N THR A 250 15.96 -3.99 -6.58
CA THR A 250 16.37 -3.94 -5.17
C THR A 250 15.22 -4.19 -4.19
N VAL A 251 13.97 -4.21 -4.67
CA VAL A 251 12.76 -4.38 -3.84
C VAL A 251 12.08 -5.74 -4.00
N THR A 252 12.43 -6.53 -5.02
CA THR A 252 11.91 -7.89 -5.22
C THR A 252 13.00 -8.91 -4.97
N GLU A 253 13.34 -9.12 -3.70
CA GLU A 253 14.19 -10.22 -3.22
C GLU A 253 15.38 -10.56 -4.16
N GLY A 254 16.02 -9.56 -4.78
CA GLY A 254 17.06 -9.70 -5.82
C GLY A 254 16.68 -10.48 -7.07
N THR A 255 15.90 -9.84 -7.94
CA THR A 255 15.55 -10.35 -9.26
C THR A 255 16.44 -9.69 -10.33
N PRO A 256 17.20 -10.43 -11.15
CA PRO A 256 17.82 -9.89 -12.34
C PRO A 256 16.77 -9.50 -13.38
N ASN A 257 16.86 -8.30 -13.94
CA ASN A 257 15.95 -7.79 -14.98
C ASN A 257 16.58 -7.83 -16.38
N SER A 258 17.81 -8.34 -16.49
CA SER A 258 18.50 -8.54 -17.76
C SER A 258 19.43 -9.76 -17.71
N PRO A 259 19.84 -10.30 -18.86
CA PRO A 259 21.07 -11.09 -18.96
C PRO A 259 22.31 -10.28 -18.54
N VAL A 260 23.44 -10.97 -18.41
CA VAL A 260 24.74 -10.31 -18.22
C VAL A 260 25.30 -9.91 -19.60
N PHE A 261 25.71 -8.66 -19.75
CA PHE A 261 26.28 -8.11 -20.97
C PHE A 261 27.74 -7.68 -20.77
N ALA A 262 28.56 -7.71 -21.82
CA ALA A 262 29.97 -7.34 -21.70
C ALA A 262 30.17 -5.83 -21.60
N THR A 263 29.24 -5.07 -22.18
CA THR A 263 29.33 -3.60 -22.25
C THR A 263 28.06 -2.93 -21.72
N PRO A 264 28.17 -1.69 -21.22
CA PRO A 264 27.00 -0.93 -20.81
C PRO A 264 26.09 -0.58 -22.00
N GLU A 265 26.65 -0.46 -23.22
CA GLU A 265 25.90 -0.26 -24.45
C GLU A 265 24.99 -1.45 -24.78
N GLU A 266 25.51 -2.67 -24.71
CA GLU A 266 24.72 -3.89 -24.94
C GLU A 266 23.56 -4.02 -23.94
N LEU A 267 23.81 -3.69 -22.66
CA LEU A 267 22.75 -3.65 -21.67
C LEU A 267 21.70 -2.58 -22.01
N ALA A 268 22.11 -1.37 -22.38
CA ALA A 268 21.18 -0.31 -22.77
C ALA A 268 20.32 -0.71 -24.00
N ASP A 269 20.95 -1.35 -25.00
CA ASP A 269 20.28 -1.88 -26.19
C ASP A 269 19.23 -2.94 -25.82
N PHE A 270 19.58 -3.86 -24.92
CA PHE A 270 18.62 -4.83 -24.39
C PHE A 270 17.46 -4.14 -23.69
N LEU A 271 17.71 -3.16 -22.82
CA LEU A 271 16.67 -2.56 -21.97
C LEU A 271 15.58 -1.81 -22.76
N VAL A 272 15.90 -1.29 -23.95
CA VAL A 272 14.92 -0.66 -24.85
C VAL A 272 14.26 -1.65 -25.83
N SER A 273 14.76 -2.88 -25.91
CA SER A 273 14.26 -3.92 -26.80
C SER A 273 12.90 -4.46 -26.34
N PRO A 274 12.07 -5.03 -27.23
CA PRO A 274 10.80 -5.65 -26.88
C PRO A 274 10.91 -6.80 -25.86
N ASP A 275 12.06 -7.45 -25.79
CA ASP A 275 12.31 -8.61 -24.91
C ASP A 275 12.60 -8.20 -23.46
N SER A 276 12.90 -6.92 -23.22
CA SER A 276 13.15 -6.39 -21.90
C SER A 276 11.89 -6.39 -21.02
N PRO A 277 11.97 -6.89 -19.78
CA PRO A 277 10.90 -6.69 -18.79
C PRO A 277 10.56 -5.21 -18.55
N GLU A 278 11.54 -4.31 -18.69
CA GLU A 278 11.36 -2.88 -18.44
C GLU A 278 10.43 -2.20 -19.46
N ARG A 279 10.22 -2.81 -20.64
CA ARG A 279 9.27 -2.32 -21.65
C ARG A 279 7.80 -2.48 -21.27
N ARG A 280 7.50 -3.25 -20.23
CA ARG A 280 6.12 -3.51 -19.75
C ARG A 280 5.78 -2.75 -18.47
N GLY A 281 6.66 -1.86 -18.00
CA GLY A 281 6.51 -1.16 -16.72
C GLY A 281 6.67 0.34 -16.83
N ILE A 282 6.78 1.00 -15.67
CA ILE A 282 6.89 2.46 -15.53
C ILE A 282 8.15 3.09 -16.16
N ASN A 283 9.09 2.26 -16.63
CA ASN A 283 10.30 2.68 -17.33
C ASN A 283 10.20 2.48 -18.85
N SER A 284 9.01 2.17 -19.38
CA SER A 284 8.81 1.79 -20.78
C SER A 284 9.11 2.90 -21.79
N ASP A 285 9.12 4.15 -21.34
CA ASP A 285 9.35 5.36 -22.12
C ASP A 285 10.81 5.82 -22.15
N LEU A 286 11.70 5.18 -21.37
CA LEU A 286 13.11 5.55 -21.32
C LEU A 286 13.83 5.29 -22.64
N SER A 287 14.61 6.27 -23.08
CA SER A 287 15.47 6.13 -24.25
C SER A 287 16.72 5.30 -23.94
N ARG A 288 17.41 4.88 -24.99
CA ARG A 288 18.68 4.17 -24.89
C ARG A 288 19.74 5.03 -24.20
N GLU A 289 19.79 6.31 -24.53
CA GLU A 289 20.74 7.29 -23.97
C GLU A 289 20.49 7.49 -22.48
N GLU A 290 19.23 7.51 -22.06
CA GLU A 290 18.84 7.61 -20.66
C GLU A 290 19.28 6.37 -19.88
N TRP A 291 19.04 5.17 -20.43
CA TRP A 291 19.57 3.94 -19.85
C TRP A 291 21.09 3.95 -19.76
N LEU A 292 21.78 4.40 -20.81
CA LEU A 292 23.23 4.45 -20.82
C LEU A 292 23.78 5.42 -19.76
N MET A 293 23.10 6.55 -19.54
CA MET A 293 23.44 7.49 -18.48
C MET A 293 23.29 6.85 -17.10
N PHE A 294 22.18 6.16 -16.87
CA PHE A 294 21.94 5.44 -15.62
C PHE A 294 23.00 4.34 -15.37
N ILE A 295 23.33 3.56 -16.40
CA ILE A 295 24.28 2.45 -16.32
C ILE A 295 25.71 2.96 -16.08
N LYS A 296 26.17 3.93 -16.87
CA LYS A 296 27.53 4.47 -16.74
C LYS A 296 27.73 5.33 -15.51
N GLY A 297 26.66 5.94 -15.01
CA GLY A 297 26.67 6.66 -13.74
C GLY A 297 26.62 5.73 -12.52
N GLU A 298 26.56 4.41 -12.71
CA GLU A 298 26.39 3.41 -11.64
C GLU A 298 25.27 3.79 -10.67
N MET A 299 24.18 4.33 -11.22
CA MET A 299 23.11 4.92 -10.43
C MET A 299 22.24 3.84 -9.78
N GLN A 300 21.62 4.22 -8.67
CA GLN A 300 20.52 3.49 -8.05
C GLN A 300 19.25 4.31 -8.15
N SER A 301 18.12 3.63 -8.34
CA SER A 301 16.80 4.29 -8.38
C SER A 301 15.90 3.86 -7.24
N VAL A 302 14.97 4.74 -6.91
CA VAL A 302 13.80 4.43 -6.06
C VAL A 302 12.72 3.72 -6.88
N GLY A 303 11.58 3.37 -6.26
CA GLY A 303 10.50 2.66 -6.94
C GLY A 303 9.87 3.47 -8.08
N SER A 304 9.44 4.68 -7.73
CA SER A 304 8.85 5.72 -8.56
C SER A 304 8.95 7.04 -7.77
N ALA A 305 8.80 8.17 -8.44
CA ALA A 305 8.79 9.47 -7.79
C ALA A 305 7.72 10.37 -8.40
N SER A 306 7.10 11.21 -7.58
CA SER A 306 6.26 12.29 -8.07
C SER A 306 7.12 13.54 -8.28
N THR A 307 7.05 14.11 -9.48
CA THR A 307 7.76 15.34 -9.84
C THR A 307 6.75 16.44 -10.15
N SER A 308 7.11 17.68 -9.83
CA SER A 308 6.25 18.85 -10.09
C SER A 308 6.04 19.11 -11.59
N ALA A 309 6.95 18.63 -12.45
CA ALA A 309 6.92 18.89 -13.88
C ALA A 309 6.27 17.77 -14.72
N ALA A 310 6.36 16.50 -14.29
CA ALA A 310 5.94 15.35 -15.08
C ALA A 310 4.99 14.39 -14.36
N GLY A 311 4.52 14.73 -13.16
CA GLY A 311 3.69 13.83 -12.36
C GLY A 311 4.49 12.61 -11.87
N LEU A 312 3.85 11.43 -11.81
CA LEU A 312 4.50 10.19 -11.39
C LEU A 312 5.42 9.66 -12.50
N VAL A 313 6.71 9.56 -12.21
CA VAL A 313 7.73 9.01 -13.12
C VAL A 313 8.35 7.73 -12.56
N GLY A 314 8.91 6.91 -13.44
CA GLY A 314 9.72 5.76 -13.07
C GLY A 314 10.96 6.18 -12.29
N GLY A 315 11.41 5.34 -11.35
CA GLY A 315 12.52 5.69 -10.47
C GLY A 315 13.86 5.89 -11.20
N VAL A 316 14.08 5.20 -12.32
CA VAL A 316 15.28 5.39 -13.15
C VAL A 316 15.29 6.79 -13.75
N LYS A 317 14.16 7.23 -14.31
CA LYS A 317 13.98 8.61 -14.78
C LYS A 317 14.23 9.62 -13.67
N ALA A 318 13.70 9.36 -12.47
CA ALA A 318 13.91 10.22 -11.32
C ALA A 318 15.40 10.34 -10.95
N ALA A 319 16.13 9.23 -10.92
CA ALA A 319 17.56 9.22 -10.61
C ALA A 319 18.38 10.04 -11.63
N ILE A 320 18.06 9.90 -12.92
CA ILE A 320 18.69 10.69 -13.99
C ILE A 320 18.43 12.19 -13.79
N LEU A 321 17.17 12.57 -13.57
CA LEU A 321 16.78 13.98 -13.40
C LEU A 321 17.43 14.63 -12.17
N THR A 322 17.73 13.86 -11.12
CA THR A 322 18.42 14.38 -9.92
C THR A 322 19.93 14.51 -10.09
N ALA A 323 20.52 13.83 -11.08
CA ALA A 323 21.96 13.84 -11.34
C ALA A 323 22.38 14.94 -12.32
N THR A 324 21.43 15.58 -13.01
CA THR A 324 21.61 16.68 -13.97
C THR A 324 21.23 18.02 -13.37
#